data_AF-A0AAN8S4T2-F1
#
_entry.id   AF-A0AAN8S4T2-F1
#
_cell.length_a   1.000
_cell.length_b   1.000
_cell.length_c   1.000
_cell.angle_alpha   90.00
_cell.angle_beta   90.00
_cell.angle_gamma   90.00
#
_symmetry.space_group_name_H-M   'P 1'
#
loop_
_entity.id
_entity.type
_entity.pdbx_description
1 polymer ?
#
loop_
_entity_poly.entity_id
_entity_poly.type
_entity_poly.pdbx_seq_one_letter_code
_entity_poly.pdbx_strand_id
1 'polypeptide(L)'
;MTLYMPPIIFDRNAHQVPRFVRVADLMWCGAGLSCFQTTPRIDTVAIPTSVYTLTLPVVDLVKGWDTGPEAIGEDMHMMLKSYFLMNGKLNIECVASPASHCNVASGKKGIWGWFDGLRARYQQALRHMWGCLDTGFAIQQWSQLGTSERVNNLCYDSHANISLGAKFSFFRVQIEDGDKLTLRNIDLLTRIFEAHFLPAHLFMTLITSSIYLAINPATSVSRWVQLSMDVMAYLRTFGFLTMLFYFFFCYERYHKICVDVRTAELKKSGLYRDIEDQISRRDPWSPLTWLDYVIFPVAGLIYGGLPLLHAAFSHFWSVDLNYKVSAKPKRILVEQVVRMEEGRL
;
A
#
# COMPACT_ATOMS: atom_id res chain seq x y z
N MET A 1 -13.00 6.76 -17.57
CA MET A 1 -13.19 5.38 -17.05
C MET A 1 -12.81 5.36 -15.58
N THR A 2 -13.29 4.38 -14.80
CA THR A 2 -13.19 4.42 -13.33
C THR A 2 -12.46 3.20 -12.77
N LEU A 3 -11.53 3.46 -11.84
CA LEU A 3 -10.95 2.50 -10.90
C LEU A 3 -11.59 2.73 -9.55
N TYR A 4 -12.13 1.68 -8.94
CA TYR A 4 -12.71 1.75 -7.60
C TYR A 4 -11.73 1.16 -6.59
N MET A 5 -11.52 1.84 -5.46
CA MET A 5 -10.67 1.32 -4.39
C MET A 5 -11.29 1.52 -3.02
N PRO A 6 -11.35 0.47 -2.17
CA PRO A 6 -11.71 0.62 -0.77
C PRO A 6 -10.50 0.98 0.10
N PRO A 7 -10.71 1.59 1.28
CA PRO A 7 -9.64 1.65 2.27
C PRO A 7 -9.41 0.23 2.85
N ILE A 8 -8.19 -0.06 3.29
CA ILE A 8 -7.88 -1.32 3.97
C ILE A 8 -7.89 -1.15 5.48
N ILE A 9 -8.21 -2.23 6.20
CA ILE A 9 -8.17 -2.26 7.66
C ILE A 9 -7.64 -3.62 8.15
N PHE A 10 -6.74 -3.58 9.13
CA PHE A 10 -6.25 -4.77 9.84
C PHE A 10 -7.06 -5.00 11.11
N ASP A 11 -8.27 -5.52 10.93
CA ASP A 11 -9.25 -5.78 11.99
C ASP A 11 -9.27 -7.25 12.46
N ARG A 12 -8.39 -8.09 11.92
CA ARG A 12 -8.28 -9.50 12.29
C ARG A 12 -6.89 -9.82 12.85
N ASN A 13 -6.82 -10.86 13.69
CA ASN A 13 -5.64 -11.53 14.29
C ASN A 13 -4.53 -10.66 14.92
N ALA A 14 -4.74 -9.37 15.18
CA ALA A 14 -3.73 -8.47 15.73
C ALA A 14 -3.24 -8.86 17.14
N HIS A 15 -4.03 -9.65 17.87
CA HIS A 15 -3.68 -10.22 19.18
C HIS A 15 -2.85 -11.51 19.08
N GLN A 16 -2.69 -12.06 17.87
CA GLN A 16 -1.98 -13.33 17.61
C GLN A 16 -0.58 -13.14 17.00
N VAL A 17 -0.21 -11.91 16.68
CA VAL A 17 1.06 -11.58 16.01
C VAL A 17 1.97 -10.75 16.94
N PRO A 18 3.30 -10.76 16.71
CA PRO A 18 4.20 -9.87 17.43
C PRO A 18 3.78 -8.40 17.28
N ARG A 19 3.98 -7.62 18.34
CA ARG A 19 3.61 -6.20 18.36
C ARG A 19 4.21 -5.39 17.20
N PHE A 20 5.48 -5.66 16.90
CA PHE A 20 6.18 -5.05 15.76
C PHE A 20 5.49 -5.32 14.41
N VAL A 21 4.90 -6.50 14.23
CA VAL A 21 4.16 -6.87 13.01
C VAL A 21 2.87 -6.06 12.90
N ARG A 22 2.03 -6.09 13.94
CA ARG A 22 0.75 -5.35 13.92
C ARG A 22 0.95 -3.84 13.80
N VAL A 23 2.01 -3.30 14.40
CA VAL A 23 2.33 -1.86 14.31
C VAL A 23 2.70 -1.49 12.88
N ALA A 24 3.49 -2.32 12.19
CA ALA A 24 3.83 -2.09 10.78
C ALA A 24 2.60 -2.15 9.87
N ASP A 25 1.68 -3.08 10.12
CA ASP A 25 0.42 -3.21 9.38
C ASP A 25 -0.54 -2.04 9.67
N LEU A 26 -0.56 -1.56 10.92
CA LEU A 26 -1.28 -0.37 11.35
C LEU A 26 -0.77 0.90 10.65
N MET A 27 0.54 1.06 10.50
CA MET A 27 1.13 2.16 9.71
C MET A 27 0.70 2.08 8.26
N TRP A 28 0.69 0.87 7.69
CA TRP A 28 0.34 0.65 6.29
C TRP A 28 -1.09 1.08 5.99
N CYS A 29 -2.07 0.63 6.79
CA CYS A 29 -3.46 1.06 6.60
C CYS A 29 -3.69 2.54 6.97
N GLY A 30 -2.95 3.09 7.95
CA GLY A 30 -3.01 4.51 8.28
C GLY A 30 -2.52 5.39 7.12
N ALA A 31 -1.40 5.03 6.49
CA ALA A 31 -0.90 5.70 5.29
C ALA A 31 -1.91 5.60 4.14
N GLY A 32 -2.44 4.41 3.85
CA GLY A 32 -3.48 4.25 2.82
C GLY A 32 -4.75 5.06 3.10
N LEU A 33 -5.20 5.11 4.37
CA LEU A 33 -6.36 5.91 4.77
C LEU A 33 -6.10 7.42 4.65
N SER A 34 -4.87 7.88 4.83
CA SER A 34 -4.51 9.30 4.64
C SER A 34 -4.65 9.75 3.17
N CYS A 35 -4.53 8.82 2.22
CA CYS A 35 -4.74 9.07 0.80
C CYS A 35 -6.21 8.93 0.37
N PHE A 36 -7.09 8.45 1.26
CA PHE A 36 -8.49 8.17 0.94
C PHE A 36 -9.28 9.47 0.74
N GLN A 37 -10.06 9.53 -0.33
CA GLN A 37 -10.79 10.73 -0.74
C GLN A 37 -12.29 10.47 -0.77
N THR A 38 -13.05 11.05 0.17
CA THR A 38 -14.52 10.92 0.18
C THR A 38 -15.19 11.54 -1.04
N THR A 39 -14.55 12.54 -1.65
CA THR A 39 -15.01 13.19 -2.88
C THR A 39 -13.86 13.17 -3.88
N PRO A 40 -14.03 12.53 -5.06
CA PRO A 40 -13.01 12.51 -6.09
C PRO A 40 -12.68 13.95 -6.49
N ARG A 41 -11.40 14.35 -6.38
CA ARG A 41 -10.94 15.63 -6.90
C ARG A 41 -10.21 15.44 -8.22
N ILE A 42 -10.26 16.46 -9.05
CA ILE A 42 -9.65 16.46 -10.38
C ILE A 42 -8.12 16.56 -10.26
N ASP A 43 -7.62 17.19 -9.20
CA ASP A 43 -6.21 17.50 -8.95
C ASP A 43 -5.48 16.48 -8.06
N THR A 44 -6.15 15.45 -7.55
CA THR A 44 -5.55 14.48 -6.62
C THR A 44 -5.68 13.05 -7.09
N VAL A 45 -4.79 12.19 -6.58
CA VAL A 45 -4.69 10.77 -6.89
C VAL A 45 -4.64 9.96 -5.59
N ALA A 46 -5.36 8.84 -5.56
CA ALA A 46 -5.26 7.84 -4.51
C ALA A 46 -4.69 6.55 -5.13
N ILE A 47 -3.65 6.00 -4.51
CA ILE A 47 -3.04 4.74 -4.97
C ILE A 47 -3.76 3.59 -4.26
N PRO A 48 -4.36 2.63 -4.99
CA PRO A 48 -5.00 1.48 -4.37
C PRO A 48 -3.98 0.63 -3.62
N THR A 49 -4.44 -0.08 -2.60
CA THR A 49 -3.61 -0.98 -1.82
C THR A 49 -4.34 -2.29 -1.60
N SER A 50 -3.80 -3.40 -2.10
CA SER A 50 -4.30 -4.79 -1.99
C SER A 50 -5.63 -5.09 -2.69
N VAL A 51 -6.58 -4.14 -2.74
CA VAL A 51 -7.94 -4.36 -3.25
C VAL A 51 -8.35 -3.20 -4.13
N TYR A 52 -8.85 -3.50 -5.31
CA TYR A 52 -9.45 -2.54 -6.22
C TYR A 52 -10.34 -3.26 -7.24
N THR A 53 -11.16 -2.50 -7.96
CA THR A 53 -12.01 -2.99 -9.05
C THR A 53 -11.81 -2.09 -10.28
N LEU A 54 -11.73 -2.72 -11.45
CA LEU A 54 -11.67 -2.06 -12.74
C LEU A 54 -12.89 -2.43 -13.59
N THR A 55 -13.27 -1.53 -14.50
CA THR A 55 -14.25 -1.88 -15.54
C THR A 55 -13.57 -2.71 -16.62
N LEU A 56 -14.28 -3.69 -17.20
CA LEU A 56 -13.76 -4.55 -18.27
C LEU A 56 -13.14 -3.77 -19.45
N PRO A 57 -13.70 -2.62 -19.90
CA PRO A 57 -13.07 -1.83 -20.94
C PRO A 57 -11.68 -1.27 -20.57
N VAL A 58 -11.45 -0.94 -19.28
CA VAL A 58 -10.10 -0.51 -18.83
C VAL A 58 -9.14 -1.68 -18.91
N VAL A 59 -9.55 -2.86 -18.45
CA VAL A 59 -8.74 -4.09 -18.47
C VAL A 59 -8.33 -4.44 -19.90
N ASP A 60 -9.28 -4.38 -20.84
CA ASP A 60 -9.02 -4.63 -22.26
C ASP A 60 -8.03 -3.61 -22.84
N LEU A 61 -8.21 -2.32 -22.53
CA LEU A 61 -7.33 -1.25 -22.99
C LEU A 61 -5.90 -1.36 -22.48
N VAL A 62 -5.72 -1.72 -21.21
CA VAL A 62 -4.39 -1.92 -20.64
C VAL A 62 -3.83 -3.31 -20.97
N LYS A 63 -4.52 -4.14 -21.77
CA LYS A 63 -4.12 -5.52 -22.10
C LYS A 63 -3.91 -6.41 -20.87
N GLY A 64 -4.73 -6.19 -19.83
CA GLY A 64 -4.66 -6.95 -18.59
C GLY A 64 -3.44 -6.65 -17.73
N TRP A 65 -3.16 -7.58 -16.83
CA TRP A 65 -2.13 -7.48 -15.79
C TRP A 65 -0.76 -7.87 -16.30
N ASP A 66 0.24 -7.05 -15.97
CA ASP A 66 1.63 -7.38 -16.27
C ASP A 66 2.14 -8.44 -15.29
N THR A 67 2.83 -9.43 -15.82
CA THR A 67 3.37 -10.58 -15.06
C THR A 67 4.89 -10.53 -14.92
N GLY A 68 5.50 -9.46 -15.43
CA GLY A 68 6.94 -9.25 -15.37
C GLY A 68 7.42 -8.90 -13.96
N PRO A 69 8.72 -9.08 -13.68
CA PRO A 69 9.32 -8.79 -12.37
C PRO A 69 9.20 -7.32 -11.95
N GLU A 70 9.11 -6.42 -12.92
CA GLU A 70 8.91 -4.97 -12.74
C GLU A 70 7.54 -4.63 -12.11
N ALA A 71 6.53 -5.49 -12.30
CA ALA A 71 5.13 -5.26 -11.91
C ALA A 71 4.74 -5.98 -10.60
N ILE A 72 5.71 -6.18 -9.68
CA ILE A 72 5.46 -6.91 -8.43
C ILE A 72 4.49 -6.18 -7.49
N GLY A 73 4.48 -4.84 -7.53
CA GLY A 73 3.51 -3.95 -6.88
C GLY A 73 2.23 -3.85 -7.72
N GLU A 74 1.62 -4.99 -8.03
CA GLU A 74 0.60 -5.15 -9.06
C GLU A 74 -0.56 -4.15 -8.98
N ASP A 75 -1.02 -3.82 -7.77
CA ASP A 75 -2.12 -2.89 -7.52
C ASP A 75 -1.81 -1.45 -7.96
N MET A 76 -0.68 -0.91 -7.52
CA MET A 76 -0.18 0.39 -7.93
C MET A 76 0.20 0.38 -9.41
N HIS A 77 0.90 -0.66 -9.87
CA HIS A 77 1.32 -0.81 -11.26
C HIS A 77 0.12 -0.76 -12.21
N MET A 78 -0.93 -1.52 -11.92
CA MET A 78 -2.17 -1.52 -12.70
C MET A 78 -2.84 -0.14 -12.71
N MET A 79 -2.85 0.55 -11.57
CA MET A 79 -3.37 1.91 -11.49
C MET A 79 -2.54 2.87 -12.35
N LEU A 80 -1.21 2.84 -12.27
CA LEU A 80 -0.32 3.71 -13.06
C LEU A 80 -0.50 3.46 -14.56
N LYS A 81 -0.52 2.19 -14.96
CA LYS A 81 -0.76 1.77 -16.34
C LYS A 81 -2.08 2.33 -16.86
N SER A 82 -3.15 2.16 -16.09
CA SER A 82 -4.47 2.71 -16.40
C SER A 82 -4.46 4.25 -16.42
N TYR A 83 -3.80 4.88 -15.45
CA TYR A 83 -3.74 6.33 -15.28
C TYR A 83 -3.06 6.99 -16.48
N PHE A 84 -1.86 6.53 -16.82
CA PHE A 84 -1.12 7.10 -17.93
C PHE A 84 -1.75 6.75 -19.27
N LEU A 85 -2.30 5.54 -19.45
CA LEU A 85 -3.04 5.18 -20.67
C LEU A 85 -4.21 6.14 -20.90
N MET A 86 -4.85 6.56 -19.81
CA MET A 86 -5.95 7.53 -19.84
C MET A 86 -5.48 8.98 -19.82
N ASN A 87 -4.19 9.24 -20.09
CA ASN A 87 -3.61 10.58 -20.14
C ASN A 87 -3.84 11.39 -18.84
N GLY A 88 -3.75 10.69 -17.70
CA GLY A 88 -4.02 11.24 -16.37
C GLY A 88 -5.50 11.40 -16.01
N LYS A 89 -6.43 11.11 -16.92
CA LYS A 89 -7.89 11.30 -16.73
C LYS A 89 -8.60 10.07 -16.15
N LEU A 90 -7.85 9.11 -15.58
CA LEU A 90 -8.45 7.96 -14.88
C LEU A 90 -9.21 8.46 -13.65
N ASN A 91 -10.52 8.20 -13.58
CA ASN A 91 -11.31 8.48 -12.39
C ASN A 91 -10.99 7.44 -11.32
N ILE A 92 -10.56 7.87 -10.13
CA ILE A 92 -10.27 6.98 -9.01
C ILE A 92 -11.32 7.24 -7.95
N GLU A 93 -12.20 6.28 -7.75
CA GLU A 93 -13.34 6.39 -6.87
C GLU A 93 -13.09 5.57 -5.60
N CYS A 94 -12.97 6.29 -4.49
CA CYS A 94 -12.80 5.73 -3.17
C CYS A 94 -14.15 5.22 -2.64
N VAL A 95 -14.28 3.90 -2.49
CA VAL A 95 -15.51 3.26 -2.01
C VAL A 95 -15.41 3.11 -0.50
N ALA A 96 -16.39 3.64 0.25
CA ALA A 96 -16.44 3.55 1.71
C ALA A 96 -16.83 2.13 2.22
N SER A 97 -16.14 1.10 1.72
CA SER A 97 -16.32 -0.31 2.07
C SER A 97 -14.98 -0.91 2.48
N PRO A 98 -14.57 -0.78 3.76
CA PRO A 98 -13.27 -1.20 4.23
C PRO A 98 -12.96 -2.68 3.96
N ALA A 99 -11.84 -2.95 3.30
CA ALA A 99 -11.38 -4.30 3.03
C ALA A 99 -10.65 -4.88 4.26
N SER A 100 -11.21 -5.93 4.84
CA SER A 100 -10.68 -6.58 6.04
C SER A 100 -9.47 -7.46 5.75
N HIS A 101 -8.39 -7.20 6.47
CA HIS A 101 -7.12 -7.92 6.37
C HIS A 101 -6.73 -8.55 7.70
N CYS A 102 -5.99 -9.65 7.60
CA CYS A 102 -5.25 -10.22 8.71
C CYS A 102 -3.81 -9.72 8.65
N ASN A 103 -3.22 -9.48 9.81
CA ASN A 103 -1.79 -9.31 9.97
C ASN A 103 -1.07 -10.60 9.52
N VAL A 104 0.16 -10.48 9.04
CA VAL A 104 0.96 -11.66 8.69
C VAL A 104 1.27 -12.48 9.94
N ALA A 105 0.85 -13.74 9.92
CA ALA A 105 1.03 -14.67 11.02
C ALA A 105 1.86 -15.89 10.59
N SER A 106 2.68 -16.39 11.50
CA SER A 106 3.37 -17.67 11.35
C SER A 106 2.48 -18.81 11.88
N GLY A 107 2.57 -19.98 11.26
CA GLY A 107 1.96 -21.21 11.80
C GLY A 107 2.72 -21.78 13.01
N LYS A 108 3.93 -21.28 13.31
CA LYS A 108 4.73 -21.72 14.46
C LYS A 108 4.29 -20.98 15.73
N LYS A 109 4.41 -21.65 16.88
CA LYS A 109 4.04 -21.10 18.20
C LYS A 109 5.28 -20.80 19.06
N GLY A 110 5.09 -20.05 20.14
CA GLY A 110 6.13 -19.72 21.11
C GLY A 110 7.20 -18.78 20.55
N ILE A 111 8.41 -18.84 21.14
CA ILE A 111 9.52 -17.94 20.77
C ILE A 111 9.93 -18.08 19.30
N TRP A 112 9.92 -19.30 18.77
CA TRP A 112 10.19 -19.55 17.36
C TRP A 112 9.11 -18.97 16.45
N GLY A 113 7.84 -19.04 16.86
CA GLY A 113 6.74 -18.37 16.17
C GLY A 113 6.86 -16.85 16.16
N TRP A 114 7.36 -16.27 17.25
CA TRP A 114 7.62 -14.83 17.33
C TRP A 114 8.66 -14.38 16.32
N PHE A 115 9.83 -15.03 16.27
CA PHE A 115 10.88 -14.72 15.29
C PHE A 115 10.44 -14.97 13.85
N ASP A 116 9.72 -16.08 13.62
CA ASP A 116 9.20 -16.41 12.30
C ASP A 116 8.17 -15.37 11.83
N GLY A 117 7.34 -14.83 12.73
CA GLY A 117 6.41 -13.74 12.45
C GLY A 117 7.12 -12.44 12.05
N LEU A 118 8.18 -12.05 12.75
CA LEU A 118 8.99 -10.88 12.36
C LEU A 118 9.64 -11.08 10.97
N ARG A 119 10.20 -12.26 10.72
CA ARG A 119 10.80 -12.60 9.43
C ARG A 119 9.76 -12.58 8.31
N ALA A 120 8.59 -13.17 8.54
CA ALA A 120 7.50 -13.20 7.56
C ALA A 120 7.03 -11.79 7.22
N ARG A 121 6.91 -10.91 8.22
CA ARG A 121 6.56 -9.51 7.99
C ARG A 121 7.63 -8.74 7.23
N TYR A 122 8.91 -9.00 7.50
CA TYR A 122 10.02 -8.41 6.76
C TYR A 122 10.00 -8.86 5.29
N GLN A 123 9.77 -10.14 5.02
CA GLN A 123 9.64 -10.65 3.65
C GLN A 123 8.45 -10.05 2.89
N GLN A 124 7.33 -9.85 3.59
CA GLN A 124 6.18 -9.14 3.01
C GLN A 124 6.52 -7.67 2.72
N ALA A 125 7.18 -6.99 3.67
CA ALA A 125 7.63 -5.61 3.49
C ALA A 125 8.54 -5.47 2.28
N LEU A 126 9.52 -6.38 2.16
CA LEU A 126 10.47 -6.39 1.07
C LEU A 126 9.75 -6.51 -0.28
N ARG A 127 8.74 -7.38 -0.38
CA ARG A 127 7.93 -7.52 -1.59
C ARG A 127 7.20 -6.22 -1.94
N HIS A 128 6.57 -5.56 -0.97
CA HIS A 128 5.89 -4.30 -1.22
C HIS A 128 6.89 -3.23 -1.70
N MET A 129 8.05 -3.16 -1.06
CA MET A 129 9.09 -2.17 -1.40
C MET A 129 9.88 -2.51 -2.67
N TRP A 130 9.86 -3.76 -3.11
CA TRP A 130 10.38 -4.18 -4.42
C TRP A 130 9.59 -3.57 -5.58
N GLY A 131 8.35 -3.16 -5.32
CA GLY A 131 7.54 -2.35 -6.23
C GLY A 131 8.07 -0.94 -6.46
N CYS A 132 9.17 -0.52 -5.83
CA CYS A 132 9.73 0.82 -6.06
C CYS A 132 10.16 1.07 -7.52
N LEU A 133 10.31 0.00 -8.32
CA LEU A 133 10.47 0.02 -9.78
C LEU A 133 9.35 0.79 -10.50
N ASP A 134 8.13 0.82 -9.93
CA ASP A 134 7.01 1.60 -10.47
C ASP A 134 7.30 3.09 -10.55
N THR A 135 8.28 3.59 -9.78
CA THR A 135 8.78 4.96 -9.95
C THR A 135 9.39 5.16 -11.34
N GLY A 136 10.25 4.24 -11.76
CA GLY A 136 10.89 4.29 -13.08
C GLY A 136 9.86 4.19 -14.19
N PHE A 137 8.91 3.26 -14.05
CA PHE A 137 7.76 3.16 -14.94
C PHE A 137 6.97 4.47 -15.02
N ALA A 138 6.61 5.06 -13.88
CA ALA A 138 5.84 6.30 -13.85
C ALA A 138 6.58 7.48 -14.48
N ILE A 139 7.88 7.63 -14.23
CA ILE A 139 8.70 8.68 -14.86
C ILE A 139 8.76 8.48 -16.37
N GLN A 140 8.98 7.25 -16.84
CA GLN A 140 8.99 6.93 -18.26
C GLN A 140 7.64 7.26 -18.91
N GLN A 141 6.52 6.80 -18.34
CA GLN A 141 5.19 7.07 -18.87
C GLN A 141 4.84 8.57 -18.84
N TRP A 142 5.21 9.27 -17.77
CA TRP A 142 5.03 10.72 -17.63
C TRP A 142 5.81 11.49 -18.70
N SER A 143 7.07 11.09 -18.98
CA SER A 143 7.89 11.72 -20.03
C SER A 143 7.27 11.61 -21.43
N GLN A 144 6.50 10.55 -21.67
CA GLN A 144 5.84 10.25 -22.94
C GLN A 144 4.40 10.77 -23.05
N LEU A 145 3.85 11.38 -21.99
CA LEU A 145 2.51 12.00 -22.04
C LEU A 145 2.43 13.05 -23.16
N GLY A 146 1.30 13.09 -23.88
CA GLY A 146 1.09 14.04 -24.98
C GLY A 146 1.90 13.76 -26.26
N THR A 147 2.64 12.64 -26.35
CA THR A 147 3.34 12.26 -27.60
C THR A 147 2.46 11.37 -28.48
N SER A 148 2.34 11.69 -29.79
CA SER A 148 1.53 10.92 -30.75
C SER A 148 2.00 9.47 -30.94
N GLU A 149 3.27 9.19 -30.66
CA GLU A 149 3.91 7.87 -30.82
C GLU A 149 3.34 6.82 -29.85
N ARG A 150 2.93 7.26 -28.65
CA ARG A 150 2.34 6.39 -27.62
C ARG A 150 0.98 5.84 -28.03
N VAL A 151 0.12 6.68 -28.63
CA VAL A 151 -1.23 6.32 -29.06
C VAL A 151 -1.20 5.23 -30.14
N ASN A 152 -0.21 5.28 -31.03
CA ASN A 152 -0.07 4.33 -32.14
C ASN A 152 0.38 2.94 -31.67
N ASN A 153 1.31 2.86 -30.71
CA ASN A 153 1.80 1.58 -30.16
C ASN A 153 0.75 0.84 -29.31
N LEU A 154 -0.21 1.57 -28.74
CA LEU A 154 -1.32 1.00 -27.95
C LEU A 154 -2.45 0.44 -28.81
N CYS A 155 -2.61 0.95 -30.03
CA CYS A 155 -3.80 0.73 -30.86
C CYS A 155 -3.68 -0.43 -31.87
N TYR A 156 -2.47 -0.91 -32.17
CA TYR A 156 -2.26 -1.88 -33.26
C TYR A 156 -2.66 -3.32 -32.93
N ASP A 157 -3.07 -3.61 -31.69
CA ASP A 157 -3.19 -5.00 -31.20
C ASP A 157 -4.61 -5.37 -30.73
N SER A 158 -5.57 -4.45 -30.80
CA SER A 158 -6.94 -4.72 -30.35
C SER A 158 -7.82 -5.16 -31.53
N HIS A 159 -7.85 -6.48 -31.77
CA HIS A 159 -8.87 -7.13 -32.61
C HIS A 159 -10.26 -7.21 -31.91
N ALA A 160 -10.59 -6.26 -31.02
CA ALA A 160 -11.81 -6.32 -30.20
C ALA A 160 -13.02 -5.68 -30.91
N ASN A 161 -14.20 -6.26 -30.64
CA ASN A 161 -15.51 -5.98 -31.20
C ASN A 161 -15.81 -4.50 -31.58
N ILE A 162 -16.38 -4.32 -32.77
CA ILE A 162 -16.71 -3.03 -33.43
C ILE A 162 -17.48 -2.04 -32.53
N SER A 163 -18.32 -2.51 -31.60
CA SER A 163 -19.09 -1.65 -30.70
C SER A 163 -18.28 -1.04 -29.55
N LEU A 164 -17.24 -1.73 -29.08
CA LEU A 164 -16.27 -1.20 -28.11
C LEU A 164 -15.35 -0.19 -28.82
N GLY A 165 -14.98 -0.49 -30.07
CA GLY A 165 -14.19 0.37 -30.96
C GLY A 165 -14.76 1.78 -31.15
N ALA A 166 -16.09 1.94 -31.25
CA ALA A 166 -16.71 3.25 -31.39
C ALA A 166 -16.59 4.12 -30.12
N LYS A 167 -16.74 3.53 -28.91
CA LYS A 167 -16.47 4.23 -27.64
C LYS A 167 -14.98 4.52 -27.45
N PHE A 168 -14.11 3.64 -27.94
CA PHE A 168 -12.66 3.87 -27.96
C PHE A 168 -12.25 4.98 -28.93
N SER A 169 -12.94 5.14 -30.06
CA SER A 169 -12.67 6.24 -31.00
C SER A 169 -12.97 7.61 -30.39
N PHE A 170 -13.96 7.73 -29.52
CA PHE A 170 -14.22 8.97 -28.77
C PHE A 170 -13.16 9.20 -27.68
N PHE A 171 -12.69 8.11 -27.05
CA PHE A 171 -11.59 8.17 -26.10
C PHE A 171 -10.26 8.60 -26.75
N ARG A 172 -9.99 8.11 -27.97
CA ARG A 172 -8.82 8.45 -28.81
C ARG A 172 -8.65 9.96 -28.97
N VAL A 173 -9.74 10.71 -29.19
CA VAL A 173 -9.73 12.18 -29.33
C VAL A 173 -9.35 12.90 -28.02
N GLN A 174 -9.58 12.29 -26.84
CA GLN A 174 -9.20 12.88 -25.55
C GLN A 174 -7.74 12.60 -25.12
N ILE A 175 -7.05 11.65 -25.78
CA ILE A 175 -5.66 11.29 -25.46
C ILE A 175 -4.65 12.28 -26.07
N GLU A 176 -4.99 12.96 -27.17
CA GLU A 176 -4.07 13.88 -27.85
C GLU A 176 -3.75 15.15 -27.04
N ASP A 177 -4.66 15.64 -26.19
CA ASP A 177 -4.50 16.91 -25.45
C ASP A 177 -3.92 16.76 -24.01
N GLY A 178 -2.86 15.96 -23.84
CA GLY A 178 -2.28 15.67 -22.52
C GLY A 178 -1.24 16.66 -22.05
N ASP A 179 -1.57 17.53 -21.10
CA ASP A 179 -0.55 18.33 -20.41
C ASP A 179 0.25 17.47 -19.41
N LYS A 180 1.57 17.61 -19.44
CA LYS A 180 2.50 16.90 -18.55
C LYS A 180 2.45 17.46 -17.14
N LEU A 181 2.28 18.78 -16.99
CA LEU A 181 2.44 19.50 -15.73
C LEU A 181 1.11 19.86 -15.06
N THR A 182 0.18 18.91 -15.03
CA THR A 182 -1.06 19.07 -14.26
C THR A 182 -0.82 18.90 -12.76
N LEU A 183 -1.61 19.58 -11.93
CA LEU A 183 -1.59 19.37 -10.47
C LEU A 183 -1.78 17.89 -10.09
N ARG A 184 -2.60 17.17 -10.85
CA ARG A 184 -2.85 15.74 -10.68
C ARG A 184 -1.59 14.89 -10.90
N ASN A 185 -0.80 15.21 -11.92
CA ASN A 185 0.49 14.55 -12.15
C ASN A 185 1.51 14.89 -11.05
N ILE A 186 1.49 16.13 -10.56
CA ILE A 186 2.36 16.55 -9.45
C ILE A 186 1.99 15.81 -8.16
N ASP A 187 0.70 15.68 -7.83
CA ASP A 187 0.24 14.89 -6.69
C ASP A 187 0.61 13.42 -6.87
N LEU A 188 0.39 12.82 -8.05
CA LEU A 188 0.83 11.45 -8.34
C LEU A 188 2.33 11.25 -8.05
N LEU A 189 3.20 12.11 -8.59
CA LEU A 189 4.64 12.02 -8.37
C LEU A 189 4.99 12.24 -6.90
N THR A 190 4.25 13.08 -6.19
CA THR A 190 4.40 13.29 -4.74
C THR A 190 4.03 12.03 -3.96
N ARG A 191 2.95 11.34 -4.32
CA ARG A 191 2.55 10.06 -3.68
C ARG A 191 3.57 8.96 -3.92
N ILE A 192 4.11 8.87 -5.14
CA ILE A 192 5.20 7.94 -5.46
C ILE A 192 6.46 8.30 -4.64
N PHE A 193 6.76 9.59 -4.49
CA PHE A 193 7.86 10.05 -3.62
C PHE A 193 7.66 9.63 -2.16
N GLU A 194 6.48 9.86 -1.61
CA GLU A 194 6.11 9.46 -0.25
C GLU A 194 6.23 7.94 -0.04
N ALA A 195 5.86 7.13 -1.03
CA ALA A 195 5.92 5.67 -0.95
C ALA A 195 7.34 5.10 -1.11
N HIS A 196 8.10 5.59 -2.09
CA HIS A 196 9.35 4.94 -2.54
C HIS A 196 10.64 5.65 -2.16
N PHE A 197 10.58 6.89 -1.66
CA PHE A 197 11.78 7.65 -1.33
C PHE A 197 11.79 8.09 0.13
N LEU A 198 10.68 8.64 0.60
CA LEU A 198 10.59 9.21 1.95
C LEU A 198 11.00 8.21 3.06
N PRO A 199 10.58 6.92 3.05
CA PRO A 199 10.96 5.99 4.11
C PRO A 199 12.45 5.67 4.14
N ALA A 200 13.07 5.49 2.96
CA ALA A 200 14.50 5.24 2.83
C ALA A 200 15.31 6.48 3.20
N HIS A 201 14.88 7.67 2.77
CA HIS A 201 15.54 8.92 3.07
C HIS A 201 15.50 9.25 4.58
N LEU A 202 14.35 9.03 5.22
CA LEU A 202 14.22 9.18 6.68
C LEU A 202 15.13 8.21 7.42
N PHE A 203 15.20 6.94 6.98
CA PHE A 203 16.09 5.94 7.56
C PHE A 203 17.56 6.37 7.47
N MET A 204 18.03 6.72 6.27
CA MET A 204 19.42 7.13 6.05
C MET A 204 19.77 8.39 6.84
N THR A 205 18.88 9.37 6.87
CA THR A 205 19.09 10.63 7.61
C THR A 205 19.19 10.38 9.11
N LEU A 206 18.34 9.54 9.70
CA LEU A 206 18.37 9.25 11.14
C LEU A 206 19.63 8.48 11.55
N ILE A 207 20.01 7.44 10.79
CA ILE A 207 21.22 6.67 11.06
C ILE A 207 22.46 7.53 10.87
N THR A 208 22.56 8.26 9.76
CA THR A 208 23.73 9.08 9.45
C THR A 208 23.90 10.22 10.45
N SER A 209 22.81 10.92 10.82
CA SER A 209 22.87 12.00 11.83
C SER A 209 23.26 11.46 13.21
N SER A 210 22.78 10.28 13.58
CA SER A 210 23.11 9.63 14.86
C SER A 210 24.58 9.20 14.92
N ILE A 211 25.11 8.61 13.85
CA ILE A 211 26.54 8.26 13.73
C ILE A 211 27.39 9.54 13.76
N TYR A 212 27.00 10.58 13.01
CA TYR A 212 27.74 11.83 12.94
C TYR A 212 27.90 12.48 14.33
N LEU A 213 26.82 12.54 15.12
CA LEU A 213 26.84 13.10 16.47
C LEU A 213 27.57 12.20 17.49
N ALA A 214 27.59 10.88 17.27
CA ALA A 214 28.36 9.97 18.10
C ALA A 214 29.87 10.13 17.91
N ILE A 215 30.31 10.46 16.69
CA ILE A 215 31.73 10.64 16.35
C ILE A 215 32.21 12.07 16.66
N ASN A 216 31.37 13.08 16.41
CA ASN A 216 31.74 14.49 16.52
C ASN A 216 31.07 15.13 17.75
N PRO A 217 31.82 15.42 18.83
CA PRO A 217 31.25 16.08 19.99
C PRO A 217 30.70 17.46 19.62
N ALA A 218 29.64 17.91 20.30
CA ALA A 218 28.93 19.15 19.99
C ALA A 218 29.82 20.41 19.99
N THR A 219 30.96 20.40 20.66
CA THR A 219 31.94 21.51 20.64
C THR A 219 32.73 21.62 19.34
N SER A 220 32.79 20.56 18.54
CA SER A 220 33.56 20.48 17.28
C SER A 220 32.74 20.79 16.03
N VAL A 221 31.41 20.81 16.15
CA VAL A 221 30.48 20.98 15.02
C VAL A 221 30.16 22.47 14.83
N SER A 222 30.15 22.97 13.60
CA SER A 222 29.74 24.35 13.30
C SER A 222 28.33 24.67 13.83
N ARG A 223 28.13 25.90 14.31
CA ARG A 223 26.84 26.36 14.84
C ARG A 223 25.68 26.17 13.86
N TRP A 224 25.92 26.38 12.57
CA TRP A 224 24.90 26.23 11.53
C TRP A 224 24.46 24.78 11.36
N VAL A 225 25.41 23.83 11.42
CA VAL A 225 25.11 22.40 11.33
C VAL A 225 24.30 21.94 12.54
N GLN A 226 24.67 22.38 13.75
CA GLN A 226 23.90 22.10 14.97
C GLN A 226 22.48 22.65 14.86
N LEU A 227 22.33 23.90 14.45
CA LEU A 227 21.03 24.52 14.28
C LEU A 227 20.16 23.76 13.26
N SER A 228 20.72 23.35 12.12
CA SER A 228 20.00 22.53 11.15
C SER A 228 19.56 21.19 11.74
N MET A 229 20.42 20.50 12.50
CA MET A 229 20.08 19.23 13.14
C MET A 229 18.96 19.40 14.17
N ASP A 230 19.01 20.45 14.98
CA ASP A 230 18.00 20.76 16.00
C ASP A 230 16.65 21.08 15.36
N VAL A 231 16.62 21.96 14.35
CA VAL A 231 15.39 22.31 13.61
C VAL A 231 14.76 21.05 13.00
N MET A 232 15.57 20.18 12.37
CA MET A 232 15.08 18.93 11.80
C MET A 232 14.58 17.96 12.88
N ALA A 233 15.19 17.93 14.07
CA ALA A 233 14.70 17.14 15.21
C ALA A 233 13.34 17.65 15.72
N TYR A 234 13.16 18.97 15.81
CA TYR A 234 11.86 19.56 16.17
C TYR A 234 10.79 19.25 15.13
N LEU A 235 11.07 19.41 13.84
CA LEU A 235 10.13 19.08 12.76
C LEU A 235 9.71 17.61 12.78
N ARG A 236 10.66 16.69 12.99
CA ARG A 236 10.34 15.25 13.15
C ARG A 236 9.49 14.98 14.38
N THR A 237 9.80 15.61 15.51
CA THR A 237 9.01 15.47 16.74
C THR A 237 7.59 15.98 16.53
N PHE A 238 7.44 17.14 15.90
CA PHE A 238 6.14 17.68 15.53
C PHE A 238 5.37 16.74 14.59
N GLY A 239 6.02 16.21 13.55
CA GLY A 239 5.41 15.20 12.66
C GLY A 239 4.98 13.92 13.39
N PHE A 240 5.74 13.47 14.38
CA PHE A 240 5.35 12.36 15.22
C PHE A 240 4.12 12.69 16.08
N LEU A 241 4.06 13.89 16.68
CA LEU A 241 2.90 14.34 17.47
C LEU A 241 1.64 14.47 16.60
N THR A 242 1.75 14.98 15.38
CA THR A 242 0.60 15.05 14.45
C THR A 242 0.15 13.66 14.02
N MET A 243 1.07 12.72 13.82
CA MET A 243 0.74 11.31 13.59
C MET A 243 0.01 10.70 14.80
N LEU A 244 0.46 10.95 16.03
CA LEU A 244 -0.26 10.50 17.24
C LEU A 244 -1.68 11.06 17.30
N PHE A 245 -1.84 12.36 17.01
CA PHE A 245 -3.14 13.02 16.92
C PHE A 245 -4.04 12.34 15.88
N TYR A 246 -3.52 12.11 14.67
CA TYR A 246 -4.24 11.41 13.61
C TYR A 246 -4.71 10.02 14.04
N PHE A 247 -3.84 9.21 14.64
CA PHE A 247 -4.22 7.86 15.03
C PHE A 247 -5.25 7.87 16.16
N PHE A 248 -5.07 8.71 17.18
CA PHE A 248 -5.97 8.78 18.31
C PHE A 248 -7.36 9.31 17.94
N PHE A 249 -7.44 10.41 17.19
CA PHE A 249 -8.72 11.06 16.90
C PHE A 249 -9.41 10.55 15.63
N CYS A 250 -8.64 10.16 14.60
CA CYS A 250 -9.20 9.76 13.32
C CYS A 250 -9.21 8.24 13.16
N TYR A 251 -8.04 7.60 13.25
CA TYR A 251 -7.91 6.18 12.92
C TYR A 251 -8.64 5.27 13.91
N GLU A 252 -8.55 5.50 15.22
CA GLU A 252 -9.23 4.65 16.22
C GLU A 252 -10.76 4.70 16.07
N ARG A 253 -11.31 5.87 15.77
CA ARG A 253 -12.75 6.02 15.48
C ARG A 253 -13.12 5.28 14.20
N TYR A 254 -12.33 5.43 13.14
CA TYR A 254 -12.50 4.69 11.89
C TYR A 254 -12.48 3.17 12.14
N HIS A 255 -11.45 2.68 12.81
CA HIS A 255 -11.26 1.27 13.10
C HIS A 255 -12.44 0.70 13.91
N LYS A 256 -12.87 1.41 14.97
CA LYS A 256 -14.02 1.02 15.78
C LYS A 256 -15.30 0.87 14.95
N ILE A 257 -15.61 1.86 14.10
CA ILE A 257 -16.81 1.83 13.24
C ILE A 257 -16.73 0.63 12.29
N CYS A 258 -15.59 0.41 11.63
CA CYS A 258 -15.41 -0.70 10.70
C CYS A 258 -15.65 -2.06 11.37
N VAL A 259 -15.05 -2.26 12.55
CA VAL A 259 -15.20 -3.51 13.31
C VAL A 259 -16.64 -3.70 13.80
N ASP A 260 -17.29 -2.64 14.29
CA ASP A 260 -18.65 -2.70 14.80
C ASP A 260 -19.66 -3.04 13.68
N VAL A 261 -19.58 -2.36 12.54
CA VAL A 261 -20.42 -2.63 11.36
C VAL A 261 -20.19 -4.06 10.86
N ARG A 262 -18.93 -4.47 10.70
CA ARG A 262 -18.60 -5.83 10.25
C ARG A 262 -19.14 -6.87 11.23
N THR A 263 -18.95 -6.67 12.53
CA THR A 263 -19.45 -7.58 13.57
C THR A 263 -20.97 -7.71 13.47
N ALA A 264 -21.70 -6.61 13.26
CA ALA A 264 -23.15 -6.62 13.12
C ALA A 264 -23.60 -7.44 11.89
N GLU A 265 -22.98 -7.22 10.73
CA GLU A 265 -23.29 -7.95 9.49
C GLU A 265 -22.96 -9.45 9.60
N LEU A 266 -21.86 -9.80 10.25
CA LEU A 266 -21.48 -11.19 10.51
C LEU A 266 -22.46 -11.89 11.45
N LYS A 267 -22.97 -11.19 12.47
CA LYS A 267 -24.00 -11.72 13.37
C LYS A 267 -25.31 -11.94 12.61
N LYS A 268 -25.70 -10.98 11.77
CA LYS A 268 -26.90 -11.06 10.94
C LYS A 268 -26.85 -12.19 9.91
N SER A 269 -25.68 -12.45 9.33
CA SER A 269 -25.45 -13.55 8.36
C SER A 269 -25.19 -14.91 9.00
N GLY A 270 -25.10 -15.00 10.33
CA GLY A 270 -24.82 -16.24 11.06
C GLY A 270 -23.34 -16.70 10.99
N LEU A 271 -22.45 -15.92 10.37
CA LEU A 271 -21.03 -16.24 10.19
C LEU A 271 -20.14 -15.78 11.35
N TYR A 272 -20.70 -15.05 12.32
CA TYR A 272 -19.92 -14.46 13.42
C TYR A 272 -19.15 -15.50 14.25
N ARG A 273 -19.74 -16.68 14.50
CA ARG A 273 -19.11 -17.71 15.34
C ARG A 273 -17.80 -18.24 14.76
N ASP A 274 -17.66 -18.25 13.44
CA ASP A 274 -16.50 -18.83 12.75
C ASP A 274 -15.26 -17.91 12.77
N ILE A 275 -15.44 -16.65 13.15
CA ILE A 275 -14.41 -15.59 13.06
C ILE A 275 -14.35 -14.71 14.31
N GLU A 276 -15.13 -15.03 15.34
CA GLU A 276 -15.15 -14.30 16.60
C GLU A 276 -13.76 -14.21 17.23
N ASP A 277 -13.02 -15.31 17.22
CA ASP A 277 -11.65 -15.41 17.72
C ASP A 277 -10.62 -14.63 16.89
N GLN A 278 -10.97 -14.25 15.66
CA GLN A 278 -10.10 -13.48 14.78
C GLN A 278 -10.30 -11.98 14.95
N ILE A 279 -11.50 -11.52 15.33
CA ILE A 279 -11.80 -10.09 15.42
C ILE A 279 -10.88 -9.41 16.45
N SER A 280 -10.20 -8.35 16.02
CA SER A 280 -9.27 -7.59 16.84
C SER A 280 -9.83 -6.21 17.11
N ARG A 281 -10.21 -5.97 18.37
CA ARG A 281 -10.69 -4.66 18.84
C ARG A 281 -9.55 -3.88 19.46
N ARG A 282 -9.62 -2.56 19.31
CA ARG A 282 -8.66 -1.60 19.86
C ARG A 282 -9.39 -0.66 20.80
N ASP A 283 -8.68 -0.24 21.85
CA ASP A 283 -9.17 0.72 22.83
C ASP A 283 -8.17 1.88 22.93
N PRO A 284 -8.52 3.11 22.50
CA PRO A 284 -7.62 4.26 22.53
C PRO A 284 -7.19 4.66 23.95
N TRP A 285 -7.91 4.24 24.98
CA TRP A 285 -7.59 4.53 26.37
C TRP A 285 -6.70 3.48 27.02
N SER A 286 -6.49 2.34 26.36
CA SER A 286 -5.62 1.28 26.87
C SER A 286 -4.14 1.64 26.71
N PRO A 287 -3.29 1.46 27.76
CA PRO A 287 -1.86 1.67 27.65
C PRO A 287 -1.19 0.75 26.62
N LEU A 288 -1.79 -0.42 26.35
CA LEU A 288 -1.28 -1.36 25.34
C LEU A 288 -1.41 -0.81 23.92
N THR A 289 -2.45 -0.01 23.64
CA THR A 289 -2.68 0.68 22.37
C THR A 289 -1.67 1.83 22.20
N TRP A 290 -1.42 2.60 23.26
CA TRP A 290 -0.41 3.66 23.25
C TRP A 290 1.00 3.13 22.99
N LEU A 291 1.33 1.95 23.53
CA LEU A 291 2.60 1.31 23.25
C LEU A 291 2.75 0.92 21.77
N ASP A 292 1.67 0.66 21.03
CA ASP A 292 1.76 0.48 19.57
C ASP A 292 2.24 1.76 18.89
N TYR A 293 1.76 2.92 19.34
CA TYR A 293 2.10 4.21 18.76
C TYR A 293 3.52 4.67 19.06
N VAL A 294 3.98 4.44 20.30
CA VAL A 294 5.36 4.75 20.69
C VAL A 294 6.37 3.93 19.87
N ILE A 295 5.98 2.72 19.43
CA ILE A 295 6.83 1.83 18.64
C ILE A 295 6.84 2.19 17.15
N PHE A 296 5.92 3.05 16.67
CA PHE A 296 5.83 3.41 15.25
C PHE A 296 7.16 3.81 14.60
N PRO A 297 8.00 4.69 15.18
CA PRO A 297 9.24 5.09 14.53
C PRO A 297 10.17 3.90 14.29
N VAL A 298 10.28 3.00 15.29
CA VAL A 298 11.14 1.82 15.19
C VAL A 298 10.58 0.81 14.18
N ALA A 299 9.28 0.53 14.24
CA ALA A 299 8.62 -0.37 13.30
C ALA A 299 8.68 0.15 11.86
N GLY A 300 8.49 1.46 11.65
CA GLY A 300 8.59 2.12 10.35
C GLY A 300 10.00 2.04 9.75
N LEU A 301 11.04 2.16 10.58
CA LEU A 301 12.42 1.97 10.12
C LEU A 301 12.70 0.51 9.73
N ILE A 302 12.27 -0.46 10.54
CA ILE A 302 12.54 -1.88 10.33
C ILE A 302 11.74 -2.46 9.15
N TYR A 303 10.48 -2.05 8.97
CA TYR A 303 9.56 -2.62 7.97
C TYR A 303 9.18 -1.66 6.84
N GLY A 304 9.65 -0.41 6.86
CA GLY A 304 9.48 0.55 5.76
C GLY A 304 10.83 0.92 5.14
N GLY A 305 11.68 1.60 5.91
CA GLY A 305 12.97 2.11 5.43
C GLY A 305 13.97 1.02 5.05
N LEU A 306 14.21 0.05 5.93
CA LEU A 306 15.20 -1.01 5.71
C LEU A 306 14.88 -1.93 4.52
N PRO A 307 13.64 -2.44 4.34
CA PRO A 307 13.29 -3.25 3.18
C PRO A 307 13.36 -2.46 1.87
N LEU A 308 13.05 -1.16 1.90
CA LEU A 308 13.17 -0.29 0.73
C LEU A 308 14.62 -0.06 0.31
N LEU A 309 15.52 0.19 1.26
CA LEU A 309 16.96 0.25 0.98
C LEU A 309 17.48 -1.08 0.44
N HIS A 310 17.02 -2.19 1.00
CA HIS A 310 17.37 -3.52 0.52
C HIS A 310 16.89 -3.73 -0.92
N ALA A 311 15.64 -3.38 -1.25
CA ALA A 311 15.11 -3.44 -2.61
C ALA A 311 15.94 -2.56 -3.57
N ALA A 312 16.08 -1.27 -3.25
CA ALA A 312 16.83 -0.31 -4.06
C ALA A 312 18.27 -0.76 -4.33
N PHE A 313 18.95 -1.31 -3.33
CA PHE A 313 20.29 -1.86 -3.50
C PHE A 313 20.30 -3.12 -4.36
N SER A 314 19.31 -4.01 -4.20
CA SER A 314 19.23 -5.25 -4.98
C SER A 314 18.99 -4.98 -6.47
N HIS A 315 18.27 -3.92 -6.80
CA HIS A 315 17.98 -3.52 -8.19
C HIS A 315 19.22 -3.13 -9.00
N PHE A 316 20.39 -2.90 -8.38
CA PHE A 316 21.65 -2.79 -9.13
C PHE A 316 22.07 -4.09 -9.82
N TRP A 317 21.58 -5.25 -9.33
CA TRP A 317 21.95 -6.57 -9.86
C TRP A 317 20.76 -7.35 -10.41
N SER A 318 19.56 -7.20 -9.85
CA SER A 318 18.40 -7.96 -10.29
C SER A 318 17.07 -7.24 -10.03
N VAL A 319 16.14 -7.40 -10.95
CA VAL A 319 14.73 -7.04 -10.77
C VAL A 319 13.89 -8.23 -10.28
N ASP A 320 14.44 -9.45 -10.35
CA ASP A 320 13.74 -10.66 -9.93
C ASP A 320 13.72 -10.83 -8.41
N LEU A 321 12.54 -10.98 -7.83
CA LEU A 321 12.36 -11.35 -6.43
C LEU A 321 11.80 -12.77 -6.31
N ASN A 322 12.66 -13.72 -5.95
CA ASN A 322 12.22 -15.05 -5.55
C ASN A 322 11.64 -15.01 -4.13
N TYR A 323 10.31 -14.97 -4.00
CA TYR A 323 9.63 -14.99 -2.71
C TYR A 323 8.53 -16.05 -2.62
N LYS A 324 8.21 -16.48 -1.39
CA LYS A 324 7.06 -17.37 -1.13
C LYS A 324 5.79 -16.54 -0.94
N VAL A 325 4.77 -16.77 -1.77
CA VAL A 325 3.44 -16.14 -1.64
C VAL A 325 2.79 -16.56 -0.32
N SER A 326 2.03 -15.67 0.34
CA SER A 326 1.32 -16.05 1.56
C SER A 326 0.31 -17.15 1.25
N ALA A 327 0.23 -18.15 2.12
CA ALA A 327 -0.77 -19.20 1.98
C ALA A 327 -2.16 -18.56 2.10
N LYS A 328 -2.88 -18.44 0.98
CA LYS A 328 -4.30 -18.13 1.01
C LYS A 328 -4.99 -19.25 1.81
N PRO A 329 -5.99 -18.94 2.65
CA PRO A 329 -6.74 -19.98 3.33
C PRO A 329 -7.28 -20.95 2.28
N LYS A 330 -6.82 -22.20 2.35
CA LYS A 330 -7.45 -23.28 1.58
C LYS A 330 -8.87 -23.36 2.09
N ARG A 331 -9.87 -23.05 1.26
CA ARG A 331 -11.25 -23.38 1.59
C ARG A 331 -11.28 -24.87 1.89
N ILE A 332 -11.66 -25.24 3.11
CA ILE A 332 -11.97 -26.63 3.49
C ILE A 332 -13.28 -27.10 2.83
N LEU A 333 -13.93 -26.24 2.03
CA LEU A 333 -15.05 -26.68 1.17
C LEU A 333 -14.51 -27.43 -0.04
N VAL A 334 -14.53 -28.77 0.04
CA VAL A 334 -15.18 -29.71 -0.91
C VAL A 334 -14.81 -31.16 -0.59
N GLU A 335 -13.74 -31.48 0.15
CA GLU A 335 -13.41 -32.88 0.48
C GLU A 335 -14.43 -33.54 1.44
N GLN A 336 -15.11 -32.77 2.30
CA GLN A 336 -16.14 -33.33 3.18
C GLN A 336 -17.50 -33.53 2.50
N VAL A 337 -17.82 -32.78 1.44
CA VAL A 337 -19.07 -32.97 0.68
C VAL A 337 -18.94 -34.17 -0.26
N VAL A 338 -17.79 -34.31 -0.93
CA VAL A 338 -17.52 -35.48 -1.80
C VAL A 338 -17.48 -36.78 -0.99
N ARG A 339 -16.89 -36.79 0.21
CA ARG A 339 -16.92 -37.98 1.09
C ARG A 339 -18.29 -38.31 1.68
N MET A 340 -19.22 -37.34 1.79
CA MET A 340 -20.59 -37.63 2.22
C MET A 340 -21.46 -38.18 1.08
N GLU A 341 -21.15 -37.86 -0.18
CA GLU A 341 -21.83 -38.43 -1.35
C GLU A 341 -21.27 -39.82 -1.72
N GLU A 342 -19.97 -40.06 -1.57
CA GLU A 342 -19.36 -41.39 -1.80
C GLU A 342 -19.69 -42.43 -0.71
N GLY A 343 -20.21 -42.01 0.45
CA GLY A 343 -20.66 -42.89 1.52
C GLY A 343 -22.14 -43.27 1.47
N ARG A 344 -22.86 -42.89 0.40
CA ARG A 344 -24.31 -43.13 0.22
C ARG A 344 -24.68 -43.80 -1.11
N LEU A 345 -23.74 -44.51 -1.75
CA LEU A 345 -24.01 -45.41 -2.87
C LEU A 345 -23.68 -46.86 -2.52
#